data_AF-A0A9P4GG25-F1
#
_entry.id   AF-A0A9P4GG25-F1
#
_cell.length_a   1.000
_cell.length_b   1.000
_cell.length_c   1.000
_cell.angle_alpha   90.00
_cell.angle_beta   90.00
_cell.angle_gamma   90.00
#
_symmetry.space_group_name_H-M   'P 1'
#
loop_
_entity.id
_entity.type
_entity.pdbx_description
1 polymer ?
#
loop_
_entity_poly.entity_id
_entity_poly.type
_entity_poly.pdbx_seq_one_letter_code
_entity_poly.pdbx_strand_id
1 'polypeptide(L)'
;MQLAYLTLLVLYIYAVAADPCPANMGLPGGVYICSDKNFTGQCTWMPPRPACRYFDGFHPTSIGPDPGGYCLLWRNHTCEGEAISFWFGKVQAEKLYCPGSGDVPRGVQVGSFRCFAGE
;
A
#
# COMPACT_ATOMS: atom_id res chain seq x y z
N MET A 1 -9.95 -7.87 46.18
CA MET A 1 -9.00 -8.35 45.14
C MET A 1 -9.66 -8.67 43.79
N GLN A 2 -10.97 -8.46 43.59
CA GLN A 2 -11.71 -8.89 42.39
C GLN A 2 -11.85 -7.82 41.29
N LEU A 3 -11.67 -6.54 41.64
CA LEU A 3 -11.79 -5.39 40.73
C LEU A 3 -10.60 -5.22 39.76
N ALA A 4 -9.42 -5.72 40.12
CA ALA A 4 -8.21 -5.60 39.30
C ALA A 4 -8.21 -6.51 38.06
N TYR A 5 -8.98 -7.60 38.08
CA TYR A 5 -9.08 -8.55 36.97
C TYR A 5 -9.98 -8.02 35.84
N LEU A 6 -11.04 -7.29 36.20
CA LEU A 6 -11.97 -6.68 35.26
C LEU A 6 -11.32 -5.54 34.47
N THR A 7 -10.43 -4.75 35.08
CA THR A 7 -9.70 -3.68 34.38
C THR A 7 -8.64 -4.22 33.42
N LEU A 8 -7.97 -5.32 33.78
CA LEU A 8 -7.01 -6.02 32.90
C LEU A 8 -7.69 -6.63 31.67
N LEU A 9 -8.87 -7.25 31.84
CA LEU A 9 -9.64 -7.80 30.72
C LEU A 9 -10.13 -6.71 29.75
N VAL A 10 -10.59 -5.57 30.27
CA VAL A 10 -11.08 -4.46 29.44
C VAL A 10 -9.96 -3.85 28.59
N LEU A 11 -8.72 -3.75 29.09
CA LEU A 11 -7.58 -3.26 28.30
C LEU A 11 -7.13 -4.25 27.20
N TYR A 12 -7.32 -5.55 27.40
CA TYR A 12 -6.93 -6.58 26.43
C TYR A 12 -7.79 -6.57 25.15
N ILE A 13 -9.07 -6.16 25.26
CA ILE A 13 -10.00 -6.15 24.12
C ILE A 13 -9.64 -5.05 23.09
N TYR A 14 -8.97 -3.97 23.51
CA TYR A 14 -8.65 -2.85 22.63
C TYR A 14 -7.39 -3.04 21.76
N ALA A 15 -6.66 -4.16 21.92
CA ALA A 15 -5.39 -4.38 21.23
C ALA A 15 -5.51 -5.22 19.95
N VAL A 16 -6.67 -5.23 19.28
CA VAL A 16 -6.76 -5.76 17.91
C VAL A 16 -6.05 -4.76 17.00
N ALA A 17 -4.79 -5.04 16.67
CA ALA A 17 -4.09 -4.32 15.61
C ALA A 17 -4.92 -4.48 14.33
N ALA A 18 -5.33 -3.36 13.73
CA ALA A 18 -5.97 -3.39 12.42
C ALA A 18 -5.03 -4.11 11.45
N ASP A 19 -5.55 -5.06 10.69
CA ASP A 19 -4.80 -5.67 9.60
C ASP A 19 -4.29 -4.52 8.72
N PRO A 20 -2.96 -4.33 8.55
CA PRO A 20 -2.44 -3.29 7.67
C PRO A 20 -2.82 -3.59 6.20
N CYS A 21 -3.27 -4.81 5.95
CA CYS A 21 -3.50 -5.42 4.66
C CYS A 21 -4.93 -5.98 4.53
N PRO A 22 -5.98 -5.22 4.88
CA PRO A 22 -7.32 -5.73 4.70
C PRO A 22 -7.55 -5.89 3.20
N ALA A 23 -7.77 -7.13 2.76
CA ALA A 23 -8.08 -7.39 1.37
C ALA A 23 -9.44 -6.75 1.07
N ASN A 24 -9.44 -5.57 0.44
CA ASN A 24 -10.67 -4.80 0.28
C ASN A 24 -11.55 -5.38 -0.84
N MET A 25 -10.92 -5.90 -1.90
CA MET A 25 -11.61 -6.59 -2.99
C MET A 25 -11.21 -8.05 -3.15
N GLY A 26 -10.24 -8.54 -2.37
CA GLY A 26 -9.84 -9.95 -2.38
C GLY A 26 -9.13 -10.40 -3.66
N LEU A 27 -8.67 -9.48 -4.51
CA LEU A 27 -7.97 -9.79 -5.76
C LEU A 27 -6.47 -9.54 -5.58
N PRO A 28 -5.64 -10.60 -5.54
CA PRO A 28 -4.21 -10.44 -5.30
C PRO A 28 -3.55 -9.46 -6.27
N GLY A 29 -2.85 -8.46 -5.73
CA GLY A 29 -2.19 -7.43 -6.53
C GLY A 29 -3.12 -6.35 -7.11
N GLY A 30 -4.42 -6.37 -6.80
CA GLY A 30 -5.27 -5.20 -6.97
C GLY A 30 -4.73 -4.05 -6.14
N VAL A 31 -4.80 -2.80 -6.60
CA VAL A 31 -4.05 -1.69 -5.99
C VAL A 31 -4.97 -0.52 -5.62
N TYR A 32 -4.85 -0.05 -4.38
CA TYR A 32 -5.43 1.21 -3.92
C TYR A 32 -4.46 2.35 -4.15
N ILE A 33 -5.01 3.45 -4.67
CA ILE A 33 -4.29 4.67 -4.99
C ILE A 33 -5.10 5.81 -4.37
N CYS A 34 -4.51 6.52 -3.41
CA CYS A 34 -5.23 7.50 -2.59
C CYS A 34 -4.56 8.89 -2.65
N SER A 35 -5.39 9.93 -2.59
CA SER A 35 -4.96 11.33 -2.63
C SER A 35 -4.20 11.77 -1.39
N ASP A 36 -4.48 11.15 -0.23
CA ASP A 36 -3.93 11.53 1.05
C ASP A 36 -3.05 10.42 1.63
N LYS A 37 -2.39 10.70 2.76
CA LYS A 37 -1.56 9.73 3.47
C LYS A 37 -2.41 8.64 4.11
N ASN A 38 -1.76 7.53 4.48
CA ASN A 38 -2.34 6.43 5.24
C ASN A 38 -3.59 5.83 4.60
N PHE A 39 -3.66 5.81 3.27
CA PHE A 39 -4.77 5.24 2.50
C PHE A 39 -6.11 5.94 2.76
N THR A 40 -6.08 7.27 2.93
CA THR A 40 -7.28 8.10 3.14
C THR A 40 -7.54 9.07 1.98
N GLY A 41 -8.63 9.84 2.07
CA GLY A 41 -9.00 10.83 1.05
C GLY A 41 -9.76 10.20 -0.11
N GLN A 42 -9.50 10.67 -1.33
CA GLN A 42 -10.06 10.07 -2.53
C GLN A 42 -9.21 8.87 -2.95
N CYS A 43 -9.79 7.68 -2.80
CA CYS A 43 -9.15 6.43 -3.15
C CYS A 43 -9.82 5.79 -4.36
N THR A 44 -9.00 5.31 -5.30
CA THR A 44 -9.44 4.46 -6.40
C THR A 44 -8.74 3.13 -6.32
N TRP A 45 -9.49 2.04 -6.48
CA TRP A 45 -8.93 0.72 -6.63
C TRP A 45 -8.84 0.35 -8.12
N MET A 46 -7.79 -0.38 -8.48
CA MET A 46 -7.63 -0.94 -9.81
C MET A 46 -7.26 -2.42 -9.74
N PRO A 47 -7.76 -3.28 -10.65
CA PRO A 47 -7.37 -4.68 -10.69
C PRO A 47 -5.88 -4.83 -11.06
N PRO A 48 -5.24 -5.94 -10.64
CA PRO A 48 -3.86 -6.24 -11.01
C PRO A 48 -3.73 -6.21 -12.54
N ARG A 49 -2.69 -5.54 -13.02
CA ARG A 49 -2.41 -5.44 -14.45
C ARG A 49 -0.90 -5.38 -14.68
N PRO A 50 -0.34 -6.36 -15.42
CA PRO A 50 1.10 -6.36 -15.74
C PRO A 50 1.46 -5.33 -16.80
N ALA A 51 0.48 -4.86 -17.59
CA ALA A 51 0.69 -3.76 -18.53
C ALA A 51 0.85 -2.42 -17.78
N CYS A 52 1.69 -1.54 -18.32
CA CYS A 52 1.99 -0.24 -17.73
C CYS A 52 0.73 0.64 -17.60
N ARG A 53 0.57 1.24 -16.43
CA ARG A 53 -0.38 2.32 -16.18
C ARG A 53 0.41 3.57 -15.77
N TYR A 54 0.02 4.72 -16.28
CA TYR A 54 0.62 6.00 -15.90
C TYR A 54 -0.42 6.90 -15.26
N PHE A 55 0.07 7.89 -14.55
CA PHE A 55 -0.72 8.92 -13.90
C PHE A 55 -0.80 10.16 -14.79
N ASP A 56 -2.01 10.65 -15.04
CA ASP A 56 -2.22 11.89 -15.81
C ASP A 56 -2.71 13.00 -14.87
N GLY A 57 -1.77 13.83 -14.40
CA GLY A 57 -2.04 14.97 -13.52
C GLY A 57 -2.35 14.64 -12.05
N PHE A 58 -2.61 13.37 -11.69
CA PHE A 58 -2.84 12.93 -10.32
C PHE A 58 -1.73 11.99 -9.85
N HIS A 59 -1.00 12.36 -8.80
CA HIS A 59 0.02 11.49 -8.19
C HIS A 59 -0.42 11.00 -6.81
N PRO A 60 -0.26 9.70 -6.50
CA PRO A 60 -0.67 9.16 -5.22
C PRO A 60 0.18 9.72 -4.07
N THR A 61 -0.50 10.06 -2.98
CA THR A 61 0.15 10.29 -1.68
C THR A 61 0.28 8.99 -0.89
N SER A 62 -0.62 8.03 -1.12
CA SER A 62 -0.45 6.65 -0.68
C SER A 62 -0.90 5.65 -1.75
N ILE A 63 -0.21 4.52 -1.82
CA ILE A 63 -0.43 3.47 -2.81
C ILE A 63 -0.05 2.10 -2.24
N GLY A 64 -0.86 1.08 -2.49
CA GLY A 64 -0.61 -0.25 -1.95
C GLY A 64 -1.46 -1.35 -2.57
N PRO A 65 -0.86 -2.51 -2.90
CA PRO A 65 -1.63 -3.65 -3.38
C PRO A 65 -2.32 -4.41 -2.27
N ASP A 66 -3.45 -5.05 -2.62
CA ASP A 66 -4.11 -6.09 -1.85
C ASP A 66 -3.14 -7.28 -1.61
N PRO A 67 -3.33 -8.06 -0.53
CA PRO A 67 -2.48 -9.19 -0.18
C PRO A 67 -2.31 -10.21 -1.30
N GLY A 68 -1.15 -10.86 -1.34
CA GLY A 68 -0.86 -11.92 -2.30
C GLY A 68 -0.43 -11.42 -3.68
N GLY A 69 -0.12 -10.14 -3.84
CA GLY A 69 0.49 -9.58 -5.05
C GLY A 69 1.46 -8.44 -4.73
N TYR A 70 1.99 -7.81 -5.78
CA TYR A 70 2.92 -6.68 -5.64
C TYR A 70 2.79 -5.70 -6.79
N CYS A 71 3.27 -4.48 -6.56
CA CYS A 71 3.43 -3.47 -7.60
C CYS A 71 4.90 -3.09 -7.79
N LEU A 72 5.25 -2.72 -9.01
CA LEU A 72 6.48 -1.99 -9.34
C LEU A 72 6.08 -0.57 -9.73
N LEU A 73 6.89 0.41 -9.33
CA LEU A 73 6.60 1.83 -9.47
C LEU A 73 7.79 2.53 -10.12
N TRP A 74 7.53 3.48 -11.00
CA TRP A 74 8.56 4.26 -11.70
C TRP A 74 8.27 5.74 -11.63
N ARG A 75 9.33 6.56 -11.70
CA ARG A 75 9.20 8.03 -11.76
C ARG A 75 8.72 8.52 -13.13
N ASN A 76 9.05 7.80 -14.20
CA ASN A 76 8.63 8.12 -15.56
C ASN A 76 7.23 7.53 -15.87
N HIS A 77 6.72 7.79 -17.06
CA HIS A 77 5.39 7.34 -17.51
C HIS A 77 5.43 6.03 -18.33
N THR A 78 6.58 5.37 -18.47
CA THR A 78 6.75 4.22 -19.38
C THR A 78 6.87 2.87 -18.68
N CYS A 79 6.99 2.85 -17.35
CA CYS A 79 7.31 1.67 -16.55
C CYS A 79 8.61 0.99 -17.01
N GLU A 80 9.63 1.80 -17.28
CA GLU A 80 10.94 1.36 -17.76
C GLU A 80 12.06 1.95 -16.91
N GLY A 81 13.23 1.31 -16.95
CA GLY A 81 14.38 1.70 -16.16
C GLY A 81 14.25 1.28 -14.69
N GLU A 82 14.95 2.01 -13.82
CA GLU A 82 15.03 1.71 -12.39
C GLU A 82 13.69 1.95 -11.68
N ALA A 83 13.19 0.93 -11.00
CA ALA A 83 12.00 1.03 -10.18
C ALA A 83 12.29 1.84 -8.91
N ILE A 84 11.28 2.55 -8.41
CA ILE A 84 11.34 3.26 -7.14
C ILE A 84 11.54 2.21 -6.04
N SER A 85 12.65 2.36 -5.34
CA SER A 85 12.92 1.61 -4.11
C SER A 85 12.24 2.25 -2.91
N PHE A 86 11.56 1.43 -2.12
CA PHE A 86 10.93 1.81 -0.86
C PHE A 86 11.72 1.23 0.32
N TRP A 87 11.76 1.98 1.41
CA TRP A 87 12.38 1.55 2.66
C TRP A 87 11.32 1.12 3.66
N PHE A 88 11.27 -0.18 3.95
CA PHE A 88 10.41 -0.77 4.98
C PHE A 88 11.27 -1.09 6.20
N GLY A 89 11.38 -0.12 7.11
CA GLY A 89 12.32 -0.21 8.23
C GLY A 89 13.77 -0.20 7.74
N LYS A 90 14.47 -1.34 7.82
CA LYS A 90 15.88 -1.48 7.39
C LYS A 90 16.05 -2.15 6.02
N VAL A 91 14.95 -2.50 5.35
CA VAL A 91 14.98 -3.23 4.08
C VAL A 91 14.58 -2.29 2.95
N GLN A 92 15.41 -2.25 1.91
CA GLN A 92 15.10 -1.59 0.65
C GLN A 92 14.47 -2.63 -0.29
N ALA A 93 13.32 -2.33 -0.89
CA ALA A 93 12.66 -3.20 -1.85
C ALA A 93 12.06 -2.40 -3.01
N GLU A 94 12.20 -2.93 -4.22
CA GLU A 94 11.56 -2.40 -5.43
C GLU A 94 10.13 -2.90 -5.61
N LYS A 95 9.88 -4.14 -5.17
CA LYS A 95 8.53 -4.72 -5.13
C LYS A 95 7.78 -4.13 -3.94
N LEU A 96 6.75 -3.35 -4.24
CA LEU A 96 5.81 -2.83 -3.27
C LEU A 96 4.76 -3.90 -2.97
N TYR A 97 4.90 -4.59 -1.84
CA TYR A 97 3.88 -5.50 -1.32
C TYR A 97 2.91 -4.76 -0.42
N CYS A 98 1.79 -5.40 -0.11
CA CYS A 98 0.88 -4.94 0.93
C CYS A 98 1.63 -4.69 2.26
N PRO A 99 1.37 -3.58 2.99
CA PRO A 99 0.31 -2.59 2.77
C PRO A 99 0.63 -1.55 1.69
N GLY A 100 1.86 -1.51 1.21
CA GLY A 100 2.36 -0.48 0.31
C GLY A 100 3.00 0.69 1.04
N SER A 101 2.95 1.86 0.41
CA SER A 101 3.45 3.11 0.97
C SER A 101 2.28 3.98 1.43
N GLY A 102 2.14 4.14 2.76
CA GLY A 102 1.17 5.06 3.36
C GLY A 102 1.57 6.53 3.26
N ASP A 103 2.82 6.84 2.94
CA ASP A 103 3.30 8.21 2.76
C ASP A 103 4.39 8.19 1.69
N VAL A 104 3.98 8.24 0.42
CA VAL A 104 4.90 8.40 -0.70
C VAL A 104 5.73 9.66 -0.45
N PRO A 105 7.07 9.56 -0.26
CA PRO A 105 7.86 10.68 0.22
C PRO A 105 7.73 11.89 -0.68
N ARG A 106 7.62 13.08 -0.07
CA ARG A 106 7.64 14.36 -0.79
C ARG A 106 8.88 14.44 -1.68
N GLY A 107 8.68 14.61 -3.00
CA GLY A 107 9.76 14.62 -4.01
C GLY A 107 9.96 13.30 -4.76
N VAL A 108 9.26 12.24 -4.35
CA VAL A 108 9.08 11.02 -5.14
C VAL A 108 7.75 11.13 -5.87
N GLN A 109 7.77 11.56 -7.13
CA GLN A 109 6.59 11.48 -7.99
C GLN A 109 6.55 10.08 -8.61
N VAL A 110 5.50 9.33 -8.31
CA VAL A 110 5.19 8.10 -9.04
C VAL A 110 4.52 8.51 -10.35
N GLY A 111 5.19 8.24 -11.47
CA GLY A 111 4.69 8.53 -12.80
C GLY A 111 3.97 7.34 -13.44
N SER A 112 4.39 6.12 -13.12
CA SER A 112 3.77 4.90 -13.64
C SER A 112 3.97 3.68 -12.75
N PHE A 113 3.16 2.64 -12.99
CA PHE A 113 3.15 1.42 -12.21
C PHE A 113 2.65 0.20 -12.99
N ARG A 114 3.03 -0.97 -12.48
CA ARG A 114 2.51 -2.28 -12.90
C ARG A 114 2.22 -3.08 -11.64
N CYS A 115 1.11 -3.80 -11.61
CA CYS A 115 0.77 -4.64 -10.47
C CYS A 115 0.46 -6.06 -10.92
N PHE A 116 0.91 -7.02 -10.12
CA PHE A 116 0.89 -8.43 -10.43
C PHE A 116 0.16 -9.16 -9.31
N ALA A 117 -0.75 -10.06 -9.67
CA ALA A 117 -1.11 -11.14 -8.76
C ALA A 117 0.15 -11.97 -8.49
N GLY A 118 0.30 -12.49 -7.28
CA GLY A 118 1.48 -13.24 -6.87
C GLY A 118 1.79 -14.42 -7.78
N GLU A 119 3.05 -14.84 -7.72
CA GLU A 119 3.57 -16.06 -8.37
C GLU A 119 3.07 -17.32 -7.68
#